data_AF-A0A0V0GD99-F1
#
_entry.id   AF-A0A0V0GD99-F1
#
_cell.length_a   1.000
_cell.length_b   1.000
_cell.length_c   1.000
_cell.angle_alpha   90.00
_cell.angle_beta   90.00
_cell.angle_gamma   90.00
#
_symmetry.space_group_name_H-M   'P 1'
#
loop_
_entity.id
_entity.type
_entity.pdbx_description
1 polymer ?
#
loop_
_entity_poly.entity_id
_entity_poly.type
_entity_poly.pdbx_seq_one_letter_code
_entity_poly.pdbx_strand_id
1 'polypeptide(L)'
;EVVWFNKYSKALANYMKTLGGRNGLNLAHDMKPPKQLYIEVRCLTDYGKLELNTGETILLNKNTQHLIPRSQCESLIRQGILEQID
;
A
#
# COMPACT_ATOMS: atom_id res chain seq x y z
N GLU A 1 13.59 23.13 3.26
CA GLU A 1 12.67 21.96 3.16
C GLU A 1 12.53 21.07 4.38
N VAL A 2 13.56 20.34 4.85
CA VAL A 2 13.39 19.14 5.71
C VAL A 2 12.59 19.40 6.98
N VAL A 3 12.83 20.50 7.68
CA VAL A 3 12.10 20.88 8.90
C VAL A 3 10.61 21.12 8.63
N TRP A 4 10.30 21.78 7.51
CA TRP A 4 8.92 22.03 7.10
C TRP A 4 8.20 20.72 6.74
N PHE A 5 8.86 19.84 5.97
CA PHE A 5 8.32 18.53 5.60
C PHE A 5 8.00 17.68 6.83
N ASN A 6 8.94 17.60 7.78
CA ASN A 6 8.73 16.86 9.02
C ASN A 6 7.59 17.45 9.86
N LYS A 7 7.49 18.78 9.92
CA LYS A 7 6.38 19.45 10.63
C LYS A 7 5.03 19.13 9.98
N TYR A 8 4.95 19.17 8.66
CA TYR A 8 3.75 18.84 7.90
C TYR A 8 3.35 17.37 8.08
N SER A 9 4.30 16.44 7.90
CA SER A 9 4.07 15.01 8.07
C SER A 9 3.56 14.68 9.48
N LYS A 10 4.13 15.30 10.51
CA LYS A 10 3.67 15.15 11.91
C LYS A 10 2.26 15.69 12.11
N ALA A 11 1.93 16.86 11.54
CA ALA A 11 0.60 17.43 11.64
C ALA A 11 -0.46 16.55 10.96
N LEU A 12 -0.15 16.03 9.77
CA LEU A 12 -1.02 15.12 9.03
C LEU A 12 -1.24 13.80 9.77
N ALA A 13 -0.17 13.19 10.30
CA ALA A 13 -0.27 11.95 11.07
C ALA A 13 -1.12 12.12 12.34
N ASN A 14 -1.04 13.26 13.02
CA ASN A 14 -1.90 13.57 14.14
C ASN A 14 -3.37 13.68 13.72
N TYR A 15 -3.65 14.37 12.61
CA TYR A 15 -5.01 14.51 12.10
C TYR A 15 -5.61 13.15 11.71
N MET A 16 -4.87 12.31 10.98
CA MET A 16 -5.29 10.96 10.61
C MET A 16 -5.65 10.09 11.82
N LYS A 17 -4.96 10.26 12.96
CA LYS A 17 -5.29 9.55 14.21
C LYS A 17 -6.57 10.02 14.88
N THR A 18 -6.98 11.27 14.68
CA THR A 18 -8.21 11.81 15.27
C THR A 18 -9.47 11.35 14.52
N LEU A 19 -9.32 10.93 13.27
CA LEU A 19 -10.40 10.39 12.43
C LEU A 19 -10.51 8.87 12.60
N GLY A 20 -11.68 8.28 12.36
CA GLY A 20 -11.81 6.81 12.34
C GLY A 20 -11.79 6.10 13.71
N GLY A 21 -12.02 6.83 14.80
CA GLY A 21 -12.16 6.24 16.14
C GLY A 21 -10.85 5.67 16.69
N ARG A 22 -10.85 4.42 17.17
CA ARG A 22 -9.69 3.80 17.84
C ARG A 22 -8.52 3.48 16.89
N ASN A 23 -8.77 3.36 15.59
CA ASN A 23 -7.78 2.86 14.63
C ASN A 23 -7.17 3.94 13.74
N GLY A 24 -7.64 5.19 13.82
CA GLY A 24 -7.25 6.21 12.86
C GLY A 24 -7.91 5.99 11.48
N LEU A 25 -7.80 6.98 10.61
CA LEU A 25 -8.10 6.84 9.18
C LEU A 25 -6.93 7.39 8.37
N ASN A 26 -6.33 6.54 7.54
CA ASN A 26 -5.25 6.95 6.65
C ASN A 26 -5.83 7.55 5.36
N LEU A 27 -5.90 8.88 5.31
CA LEU A 27 -6.36 9.64 4.15
C LEU A 27 -5.47 9.52 2.91
N ALA A 28 -4.22 9.04 3.08
CA ALA A 28 -3.34 8.83 1.94
C ALA A 28 -3.70 7.54 1.19
N HIS A 29 -4.51 6.65 1.75
CA HIS A 29 -4.93 5.40 1.11
C HIS A 29 -6.31 5.57 0.44
N ASP A 30 -6.71 4.62 -0.41
CA ASP A 30 -8.04 4.52 -1.01
C ASP A 30 -8.43 5.69 -1.93
N MET A 31 -7.46 6.23 -2.69
CA MET A 31 -7.68 7.32 -3.67
C MET A 31 -8.58 6.89 -4.86
N LYS A 32 -8.77 5.59 -5.05
CA LYS A 32 -9.66 5.01 -6.07
C LYS A 32 -10.67 4.11 -5.38
N PRO A 33 -11.94 4.12 -5.80
CA PRO A 33 -12.96 3.26 -5.21
C PRO A 33 -12.55 1.77 -5.37
N PRO A 34 -12.70 0.96 -4.30
CA PRO A 34 -12.35 -0.45 -4.36
C PRO A 34 -13.35 -1.20 -5.25
N LYS A 35 -12.84 -1.88 -6.29
CA LYS A 35 -13.64 -2.75 -7.17
C LYS A 35 -13.76 -4.18 -6.62
N GLN A 36 -12.67 -4.70 -6.06
CA GLN A 36 -12.51 -6.10 -5.64
C GLN A 36 -11.59 -6.19 -4.41
N LEU A 37 -11.82 -7.21 -3.57
CA LEU A 37 -11.03 -7.50 -2.36
C LEU A 37 -9.62 -8.00 -2.70
N TYR A 38 -9.54 -8.91 -3.67
CA TYR A 38 -8.29 -9.44 -4.20
C TYR A 38 -8.09 -8.91 -5.62
N ILE A 39 -6.85 -8.60 -5.95
CA ILE A 39 -6.46 -8.16 -7.28
C ILE A 39 -5.29 -8.99 -7.77
N GLU A 40 -5.27 -9.27 -9.07
CA GLU A 40 -4.12 -9.87 -9.72
C GLU A 40 -3.10 -8.76 -10.01
N VAL A 41 -1.88 -8.95 -9.56
CA VAL A 41 -0.79 -8.00 -9.72
C VAL A 41 0.41 -8.65 -10.37
N ARG A 42 1.06 -7.92 -11.26
CA ARG A 42 2.34 -8.29 -11.87
C ARG A 42 3.47 -7.47 -11.27
N CYS A 43 4.56 -8.13 -10.93
CA CYS A 43 5.78 -7.47 -10.47
C CYS A 43 6.53 -6.88 -11.67
N LEU A 44 6.76 -5.57 -11.67
CA LEU A 44 7.60 -4.91 -12.67
C LEU A 44 9.09 -4.98 -12.31
N THR A 45 9.38 -5.05 -11.00
CA THR A 45 10.74 -5.07 -10.44
C THR A 45 10.86 -6.19 -9.41
N ASP A 46 12.09 -6.68 -9.22
CA ASP A 46 12.42 -7.60 -8.13
C ASP A 46 12.38 -6.85 -6.79
N TYR A 47 11.39 -7.15 -5.96
CA TYR A 47 11.19 -6.50 -4.65
C TYR A 47 11.64 -7.41 -3.50
N GLY A 48 11.88 -8.70 -3.77
CA GLY A 48 12.24 -9.69 -2.76
C GLY A 48 11.02 -10.26 -2.06
N LYS A 49 11.05 -10.31 -0.71
CA LYS A 49 10.01 -10.95 0.10
C LYS A 49 8.97 -9.95 0.58
N LEU A 50 7.71 -10.18 0.27
CA LEU A 50 6.56 -9.47 0.83
C LEU A 50 5.91 -10.35 1.89
N GLU A 51 5.82 -9.85 3.12
CA GLU A 51 5.06 -10.49 4.19
C GLU A 51 3.61 -9.99 4.15
N LEU A 52 2.69 -10.92 3.97
CA LEU A 52 1.27 -10.63 4.02
C LEU A 52 0.79 -10.50 5.47
N ASN A 53 -0.30 -9.76 5.67
CA ASN A 53 -0.99 -9.70 6.97
C ASN A 53 -1.47 -11.07 7.48
N THR A 54 -1.57 -12.08 6.60
CA THR A 54 -1.92 -13.47 6.95
C THR A 54 -0.74 -14.26 7.51
N GLY A 55 0.48 -13.69 7.49
CA GLY A 55 1.73 -14.36 7.86
C GLY A 55 2.38 -15.12 6.71
N GLU A 56 1.78 -15.13 5.52
CA GLU A 56 2.37 -15.74 4.33
C GLU A 56 3.43 -14.83 3.70
N THR A 57 4.56 -15.39 3.32
CA THR A 57 5.61 -14.66 2.61
C THR A 57 5.58 -14.97 1.12
N ILE A 58 5.34 -13.96 0.29
CA ILE A 58 5.37 -14.08 -1.17
C ILE A 58 6.70 -13.53 -1.69
N LEU A 59 7.34 -14.26 -2.60
CA LEU A 59 8.52 -13.79 -3.31
C LEU A 59 8.10 -13.04 -4.59
N LEU A 60 8.32 -11.72 -4.61
CA LEU A 60 8.01 -10.83 -5.72
C LEU A 60 9.23 -10.73 -6.66
N ASN A 61 9.31 -11.66 -7.61
CA ASN A 61 10.32 -11.64 -8.66
C ASN A 61 9.80 -10.88 -9.89
N LYS A 62 10.70 -10.34 -10.71
CA LYS A 62 10.30 -9.63 -11.94
C LYS A 62 9.41 -10.51 -12.84
N ASN A 63 8.33 -9.92 -13.36
CA ASN A 63 7.32 -10.53 -14.23
C ASN A 63 6.51 -11.69 -13.62
N THR A 64 6.59 -11.94 -12.31
CA THR A 64 5.67 -12.89 -11.67
C THR A 64 4.30 -12.26 -11.43
N GLN A 65 3.28 -13.11 -11.37
CA GLN A 65 1.89 -12.72 -11.11
C GLN A 65 1.44 -13.34 -9.80
N HIS A 66 0.76 -12.55 -8.98
CA HIS A 66 0.27 -12.98 -7.68
C HIS A 66 -1.12 -12.42 -7.42
N LEU A 67 -1.95 -13.22 -6.74
CA LEU A 67 -3.25 -12.78 -6.25
C LEU A 67 -3.08 -12.31 -4.80
N ILE A 68 -3.21 -11.01 -4.55
CA ILE A 68 -2.92 -10.42 -3.24
C ILE A 68 -4.07 -9.47 -2.86
N PRO A 69 -4.40 -9.32 -1.56
CA PRO A 69 -5.38 -8.35 -1.11
C PRO A 69 -5.00 -6.92 -1.50
N ARG A 70 -5.96 -6.16 -2.04
CA ARG A 70 -5.74 -4.78 -2.51
C ARG A 70 -5.13 -3.89 -1.44
N SER A 71 -5.56 -4.04 -0.19
CA SER A 71 -5.07 -3.25 0.96
C SER A 71 -3.56 -3.33 1.16
N GLN A 72 -2.93 -4.43 0.73
CA GLN A 72 -1.48 -4.64 0.88
C GLN A 72 -0.71 -4.26 -0.39
N CYS A 73 -1.31 -4.40 -1.56
CA CYS A 73 -0.68 -4.02 -2.83
C CYS A 73 -0.72 -2.53 -3.12
N GLU A 74 -1.68 -1.77 -2.57
CA GLU A 74 -1.90 -0.38 -3.00
C GLU A 74 -0.67 0.52 -2.84
N SER A 75 0.08 0.35 -1.75
CA SER A 75 1.33 1.09 -1.53
C SER A 75 2.37 0.77 -2.60
N LEU A 76 2.54 -0.51 -2.93
CA LEU A 76 3.52 -0.99 -3.91
C LEU A 76 3.13 -0.62 -5.35
N ILE A 77 1.83 -0.58 -5.67
CA ILE A 77 1.32 -0.13 -6.96
C ILE A 77 1.60 1.37 -7.13
N ARG A 78 1.40 2.18 -6.09
CA ARG A 78 1.71 3.62 -6.13
C ARG A 78 3.20 3.90 -6.27
N GLN A 79 4.04 3.05 -5.71
CA GLN A 79 5.49 3.10 -5.88
C GLN A 79 5.96 2.64 -7.27
N GLY A 80 5.08 2.06 -8.09
CA GLY A 80 5.41 1.55 -9.43
C GLY A 80 6.15 0.20 -9.43
N ILE A 81 6.11 -0.53 -8.32
CA ILE A 81 6.74 -1.85 -8.19
C ILE A 81 5.82 -2.94 -8.74
N LEU A 82 4.51 -2.79 -8.47
CA LEU A 82 3.47 -3.69 -8.91
C LEU A 82 2.54 -3.00 -9.91
N GLU A 83 2.08 -3.75 -10.90
CA GLU A 83 1.05 -3.33 -11.84
C GLU A 83 -0.20 -4.18 -11.62
N GLN A 84 -1.37 -3.54 -11.56
CA GLN A 84 -2.64 -4.27 -11.49
C GLN A 84 -3.02 -4.78 -12.89
N ILE A 85 -3.31 -6.07 -12.99
CA ILE A 85 -3.93 -6.68 -14.17
C ILE A 85 -5.44 -6.74 -13.89
N ASP A 86 -6.26 -6.19 -14.79
CA ASP A 86 -7.75 -6.29 -14.74
C ASP A 86 -8.20 -7.64 -15.33
#